data_AF-A0A961R0X4-F1
#
_entry.id   AF-A0A961R0X4-F1
#
_cell.length_a   1.000
_cell.length_b   1.000
_cell.length_c   1.000
_cell.angle_alpha   90.00
_cell.angle_beta   90.00
_cell.angle_gamma   90.00
#
_symmetry.space_group_name_H-M   'P 1'
#
loop_
_entity.id
_entity.type
_entity.pdbx_description
1 polymer ?
#
loop_
_entity_poly.entity_id
_entity_poly.type
_entity_poly.pdbx_seq_one_letter_code
_entity_poly.pdbx_strand_id
1 'polypeptide(L)'
;AFHGVLADLAEQVARDGEGARKLVEITVEGATSDKSARRIAMSIANSPLVKTAIAGEDANWGRVVMAVGKAGEPADRDRLSIAFNGIRVAKNGARDPSYDEKEVAKAMKDPVIRIKVALGLGKGRDRVLTCDLTKDYVAINGDYRS
;
A
#
# COMPACT_ATOMS: atom_id res chain seq x y z
N ALA A 1 -23.76 5.32 -11.35
CA ALA A 1 -24.23 5.97 -10.11
C ALA A 1 -23.94 5.11 -8.88
N PHE A 2 -24.57 3.94 -8.71
CA PHE A 2 -24.45 3.10 -7.51
C PHE A 2 -23.00 2.76 -7.08
N HIS A 3 -22.17 2.22 -7.99
CA HIS A 3 -20.76 1.90 -7.67
C HIS A 3 -19.93 3.13 -7.30
N GLY A 4 -20.26 4.32 -7.81
CA GLY A 4 -19.59 5.56 -7.44
C GLY A 4 -19.88 5.94 -5.99
N VAL A 5 -21.14 5.83 -5.58
CA VAL A 5 -21.55 6.07 -4.18
C VAL A 5 -20.90 5.07 -3.23
N LEU A 6 -20.87 3.78 -3.58
CA LEU A 6 -20.21 2.77 -2.75
C LEU A 6 -18.69 2.99 -2.63
N ALA A 7 -18.04 3.40 -3.73
CA ALA A 7 -16.60 3.69 -3.70
C ALA A 7 -16.29 4.91 -2.85
N ASP A 8 -17.10 5.96 -2.94
CA ASP A 8 -16.98 7.17 -2.13
C ASP A 8 -17.15 6.86 -0.63
N LEU A 9 -18.19 6.13 -0.26
CA LEU A 9 -18.40 5.70 1.14
C LEU A 9 -17.26 4.83 1.65
N ALA A 10 -16.74 3.91 0.83
CA ALA A 10 -15.60 3.07 1.22
C ALA A 10 -14.32 3.90 1.45
N GLU A 11 -14.10 4.94 0.64
CA GLU A 11 -12.98 5.87 0.85
C GLU A 11 -13.15 6.67 2.15
N GLN A 12 -14.36 7.18 2.42
CA GLN A 12 -14.65 7.90 3.66
C GLN A 12 -14.36 7.02 4.89
N VAL A 13 -14.79 5.75 4.88
CA VAL A 13 -14.48 4.80 5.97
C VAL A 13 -12.97 4.60 6.14
N ALA A 14 -12.20 4.50 5.05
CA ALA A 14 -10.75 4.34 5.15
C ALA A 14 -10.04 5.61 5.64
N ARG A 15 -10.58 6.79 5.32
CA ARG A 15 -10.09 8.08 5.83
C ARG A 15 -10.37 8.25 7.32
N ASP A 16 -11.52 7.77 7.78
CA ASP A 16 -11.96 7.82 9.17
C ASP A 16 -11.48 6.63 10.01
N GLY A 17 -10.37 6.00 9.60
CA GLY A 17 -9.72 5.01 10.45
C GLY A 17 -9.27 5.64 11.76
N GLU A 18 -9.45 4.94 12.88
CA GLU A 18 -9.09 5.48 14.21
C GLU A 18 -7.61 5.89 14.27
N GLY A 19 -7.36 7.16 14.54
CA GLY A 19 -6.00 7.73 14.56
C GLY A 19 -5.31 7.80 13.20
N ALA A 20 -6.00 7.53 12.09
CA ALA A 20 -5.43 7.62 10.74
C ALA A 20 -5.10 9.07 10.37
N ARG A 21 -3.97 9.25 9.67
CA ARG A 21 -3.57 10.55 9.09
C ARG A 21 -3.43 10.49 7.58
N LYS A 22 -3.25 9.29 7.02
CA LYS A 22 -3.05 9.09 5.58
C LYS A 22 -4.01 8.03 5.06
N LEU A 23 -4.70 8.37 3.97
CA LEU A 23 -5.38 7.38 3.13
C LEU A 23 -4.33 6.68 2.27
N VAL A 24 -4.43 5.36 2.14
CA VAL A 24 -3.52 4.56 1.35
C VAL A 24 -4.30 3.79 0.30
N GLU A 25 -3.98 4.02 -0.97
CA GLU A 25 -4.51 3.27 -2.11
C GLU A 25 -3.45 2.29 -2.60
N ILE A 26 -3.75 1.00 -2.61
CA ILE A 26 -2.86 -0.05 -3.10
C ILE A 26 -3.44 -0.61 -4.38
N THR A 27 -2.68 -0.51 -5.47
CA THR A 27 -3.00 -1.14 -6.74
C THR A 27 -1.98 -2.23 -7.04
N VAL A 28 -2.45 -3.45 -7.24
CA VAL A 28 -1.63 -4.58 -7.71
C VAL A 28 -2.05 -4.90 -9.14
N GLU A 29 -1.10 -4.98 -10.05
CA GLU A 29 -1.32 -5.34 -11.45
C GLU A 29 -0.33 -6.41 -11.93
N GLY A 30 -0.68 -7.06 -13.03
CA GLY A 30 0.16 -8.09 -13.62
C GLY A 30 0.19 -9.39 -12.81
N ALA A 31 -0.81 -9.65 -11.96
CA ALA A 31 -0.94 -10.94 -11.28
C ALA A 31 -1.46 -12.03 -12.22
N THR A 32 -1.46 -13.29 -11.78
CA THR A 32 -2.00 -14.43 -12.55
C THR A 32 -3.53 -14.37 -12.70
N SER A 33 -4.23 -13.70 -11.78
CA SER A 33 -5.67 -13.44 -11.80
C SER A 33 -6.05 -12.24 -10.92
N ASP A 34 -7.24 -11.69 -11.07
CA ASP A 34 -7.75 -10.62 -10.19
C ASP A 34 -7.83 -11.08 -8.73
N LYS A 35 -8.18 -12.35 -8.49
CA LYS A 35 -8.19 -12.95 -7.14
C LYS A 35 -6.79 -12.97 -6.51
N SER A 36 -5.77 -13.29 -7.31
CA SER A 36 -4.36 -13.25 -6.88
C SER A 36 -3.93 -11.82 -6.56
N ALA A 37 -4.26 -10.86 -7.43
CA ALA A 37 -3.98 -9.44 -7.20
C ALA A 37 -4.65 -8.92 -5.92
N ARG A 38 -5.91 -9.28 -5.67
CA ARG A 38 -6.66 -8.92 -4.46
C ARG A 38 -5.98 -9.43 -3.20
N ARG A 39 -5.57 -10.71 -3.18
CA ARG A 39 -4.89 -11.31 -2.02
C ARG A 39 -3.57 -10.59 -1.71
N ILE A 40 -2.78 -10.27 -2.73
CA ILE A 40 -1.54 -9.51 -2.57
C ILE A 40 -1.83 -8.09 -2.06
N ALA A 41 -2.82 -7.40 -2.66
CA ALA A 41 -3.20 -6.06 -2.25
C ALA A 41 -3.66 -6.02 -0.78
N MET A 42 -4.47 -6.98 -0.34
CA MET A 42 -4.89 -7.12 1.06
C MET A 42 -3.72 -7.44 1.99
N SER A 43 -2.77 -8.27 1.56
CA SER A 43 -1.57 -8.57 2.36
C SER A 43 -0.72 -7.32 2.62
N ILE A 44 -0.58 -6.45 1.62
CA ILE A 44 0.07 -5.14 1.76
C ILE A 44 -0.76 -4.23 2.67
N ALA A 45 -2.08 -4.14 2.42
CA ALA A 45 -3.00 -3.26 3.13
C ALA A 45 -3.08 -3.56 4.64
N ASN A 46 -2.96 -4.84 5.00
CA ASN A 46 -3.03 -5.32 6.37
C ASN A 46 -1.66 -5.47 7.04
N SER A 47 -0.56 -5.11 6.37
CA SER A 47 0.78 -5.23 6.93
C SER A 47 1.06 -4.10 7.93
N PRO A 48 1.25 -4.38 9.25
CA PRO A 48 1.54 -3.33 10.21
C PRO A 48 2.85 -2.59 9.91
N LEU A 49 3.84 -3.31 9.37
CA LEU A 49 5.11 -2.73 8.95
C LEU A 49 4.93 -1.75 7.78
N VAL A 50 4.08 -2.07 6.80
CA VAL A 50 3.78 -1.12 5.72
C VAL A 50 3.04 0.08 6.31
N LYS A 51 1.95 -0.13 7.05
CA LYS A 51 1.14 0.94 7.64
C LYS A 51 1.94 1.89 8.54
N THR A 52 2.89 1.38 9.32
CA THR A 52 3.80 2.20 10.15
C THR A 52 4.85 2.94 9.35
N ALA A 53 5.36 2.36 8.26
CA ALA A 53 6.28 3.08 7.36
C ALA A 53 5.56 4.27 6.70
N ILE A 54 4.32 4.08 6.27
CA ILE A 54 3.48 5.17 5.75
C ILE A 54 3.23 6.24 6.82
N ALA A 55 2.92 5.85 8.06
CA ALA A 55 2.78 6.80 9.16
C ALA A 55 4.08 7.59 9.40
N GLY A 56 5.24 6.95 9.29
CA GLY A 56 6.55 7.57 9.39
C GLY A 56 7.01 8.34 8.16
N GLU A 57 6.17 8.45 7.12
CA GLU A 57 6.51 9.11 5.85
C GLU A 57 7.72 8.47 5.15
N ASP A 58 7.94 7.17 5.38
CA ASP A 58 9.04 6.38 4.83
C ASP A 58 8.55 5.50 3.68
N ALA A 59 9.12 5.69 2.49
CA ALA A 59 8.84 4.89 1.29
C ALA A 59 9.58 3.55 1.31
N ASN A 60 9.35 2.78 2.37
CA ASN A 60 10.04 1.52 2.62
C ASN A 60 9.54 0.40 1.70
N TRP A 61 10.03 0.35 0.47
CA TRP A 61 9.64 -0.66 -0.51
C TRP A 61 10.02 -2.09 -0.08
N GLY A 62 11.06 -2.26 0.75
CA GLY A 62 11.42 -3.56 1.32
C GLY A 62 10.28 -4.17 2.15
N ARG A 63 9.56 -3.36 2.93
CA ARG A 63 8.37 -3.81 3.67
C ARG A 63 7.20 -4.17 2.75
N VAL A 64 7.09 -3.52 1.58
CA VAL A 64 6.09 -3.88 0.55
C VAL A 64 6.46 -5.21 -0.10
N VAL A 65 7.73 -5.43 -0.47
CA VAL A 65 8.21 -6.72 -1.01
C VAL A 65 7.94 -7.86 -0.02
N MET A 66 8.24 -7.66 1.27
CA MET A 66 7.91 -8.63 2.31
C MET A 66 6.41 -8.94 2.37
N ALA A 67 5.56 -7.91 2.27
CA ALA A 67 4.12 -8.08 2.29
C ALA A 67 3.58 -8.82 1.05
N VAL A 68 4.18 -8.60 -0.13
CA VAL A 68 3.89 -9.38 -1.33
C VAL A 68 4.29 -10.84 -1.12
N GLY A 69 5.50 -11.10 -0.62
CA GLY A 69 6.02 -12.46 -0.42
C GLY A 69 5.18 -13.29 0.56
N LYS A 70 4.69 -12.69 1.66
CA LYS A 70 3.84 -13.40 2.64
C LYS A 70 2.40 -13.63 2.17
N ALA A 71 1.99 -13.11 1.00
CA ALA A 71 0.62 -13.24 0.51
C ALA A 71 0.25 -14.68 0.08
N GLY A 72 1.26 -15.55 -0.12
CA GLY A 72 1.04 -16.94 -0.56
C GLY A 72 0.60 -17.06 -2.02
N GLU A 73 0.80 -16.00 -2.82
CA GLU A 73 0.44 -15.93 -4.23
C GLU A 73 1.70 -15.93 -5.11
N PRO A 74 1.60 -16.35 -6.39
CA PRO A 74 2.73 -16.28 -7.31
C PRO A 74 3.29 -14.85 -7.40
N ALA A 75 4.58 -14.71 -7.10
CA ALA A 75 5.33 -13.48 -7.22
C ALA A 75 6.76 -13.83 -7.61
N ASP A 76 7.31 -13.09 -8.56
CA ASP A 76 8.72 -13.17 -8.93
C ASP A 76 9.38 -11.84 -8.56
N ARG A 77 10.33 -11.91 -7.62
CA ARG A 77 11.06 -10.74 -7.13
C ARG A 77 11.72 -10.00 -8.27
N ASP A 78 12.30 -10.70 -9.23
CA ASP A 78 13.16 -10.10 -10.27
C ASP A 78 12.33 -9.47 -11.41
N ARG A 79 11.00 -9.62 -11.37
CA ARG A 79 10.04 -8.98 -12.30
C ARG A 79 9.22 -7.87 -11.65
N LEU A 80 9.25 -7.80 -10.32
CA LEU A 80 8.43 -6.90 -9.54
C LEU A 80 8.93 -5.46 -9.65
N SER A 81 8.00 -4.52 -9.74
CA SER A 81 8.26 -3.09 -9.55
C SER A 81 7.28 -2.45 -8.58
N ILE A 82 7.76 -1.46 -7.84
CA ILE A 82 6.99 -0.73 -6.83
C ILE A 82 7.12 0.76 -7.08
N ALA A 83 6.01 1.48 -7.00
CA ALA A 83 5.98 2.93 -7.01
C ALA A 83 5.16 3.49 -5.84
N PHE A 84 5.59 4.64 -5.32
CA PHE A 84 4.86 5.45 -4.36
C PHE A 84 4.50 6.78 -5.02
N ASN A 85 3.23 7.15 -5.02
CA ASN A 85 2.73 8.40 -5.64
C ASN A 85 3.22 8.61 -7.08
N GLY A 86 3.35 7.51 -7.84
CA GLY A 86 3.83 7.53 -9.23
C GLY A 86 5.34 7.48 -9.39
N ILE A 87 6.11 7.67 -8.33
CA ILE A 87 7.57 7.60 -8.34
C ILE A 87 7.99 6.14 -8.14
N ARG A 88 8.67 5.56 -9.14
CA ARG A 88 9.14 4.16 -9.08
C ARG A 88 10.38 4.08 -8.19
N VAL A 89 10.30 3.26 -7.15
CA VAL A 89 11.36 3.11 -6.14
C VAL A 89 12.08 1.77 -6.22
N ALA A 90 11.41 0.76 -6.78
CA ALA A 90 12.00 -0.54 -7.03
C ALA A 90 11.61 -1.03 -8.43
N LYS A 91 12.56 -1.67 -9.11
CA LYS A 91 12.38 -2.33 -10.40
C LYS A 91 13.26 -3.57 -10.44
N ASN A 92 12.72 -4.66 -11.00
CA ASN A 92 13.38 -5.95 -11.09
C ASN A 92 13.91 -6.43 -9.72
N GLY A 93 13.13 -6.21 -8.65
CA GLY A 93 13.48 -6.66 -7.30
C GLY A 93 14.56 -5.86 -6.58
N ALA A 94 15.11 -4.82 -7.21
CA ALA A 94 16.14 -3.95 -6.65
C ALA A 94 15.68 -2.49 -6.61
N ARG A 95 16.41 -1.65 -5.87
CA ARG A 95 16.21 -0.19 -5.88
C ARG A 95 16.32 0.33 -7.32
N ASP A 96 15.40 1.20 -7.70
CA ASP A 96 15.48 1.84 -9.02
C ASP A 96 16.71 2.77 -9.09
N PRO A 97 17.57 2.67 -10.13
CA PRO A 97 18.68 3.59 -10.29
C PRO A 97 18.28 5.07 -10.39
N SER A 98 17.06 5.37 -10.86
CA SER A 98 16.54 6.74 -10.93
C SER A 98 15.86 7.20 -9.63
N TYR A 99 15.98 6.44 -8.54
CA TYR A 99 15.38 6.78 -7.25
C TYR A 99 16.03 8.03 -6.65
N ASP A 100 15.25 9.11 -6.52
CA ASP A 100 15.58 10.30 -5.72
C ASP A 100 14.86 10.23 -4.36
N GLU A 101 15.65 10.06 -3.31
CA GLU A 101 15.13 9.98 -1.94
C GLU A 101 14.42 11.25 -1.49
N LYS A 102 14.88 12.43 -1.93
CA LYS A 102 14.26 13.71 -1.55
C LYS A 102 12.90 13.88 -2.20
N GLU A 103 12.78 13.50 -3.47
CA GLU A 103 11.52 13.56 -4.20
C GLU A 103 10.49 12.63 -3.56
N VAL A 104 10.89 11.39 -3.29
CA VAL A 104 10.02 10.38 -2.66
C VAL A 104 9.64 10.79 -1.24
N ALA A 105 10.60 11.26 -0.43
CA ALA A 105 10.31 11.74 0.93
C ALA A 105 9.33 12.92 0.93
N LYS A 106 9.40 13.80 -0.06
CA LYS A 106 8.41 14.88 -0.23
C LYS A 106 7.04 14.30 -0.58
N ALA A 107 6.95 13.37 -1.53
CA ALA A 107 5.70 12.74 -1.93
C ALA A 107 5.04 11.95 -0.79
N MET A 108 5.84 11.36 0.10
CA MET A 108 5.35 10.61 1.27
C MET A 108 4.67 11.50 2.33
N LYS A 109 4.81 12.83 2.25
CA LYS A 109 4.11 13.77 3.14
C LYS A 109 2.65 13.96 2.77
N ASP A 110 2.25 13.55 1.57
CA ASP A 110 0.87 13.71 1.11
C ASP A 110 -0.13 12.98 2.03
N PRO A 111 -1.36 13.50 2.16
CA PRO A 111 -2.42 12.84 2.93
C PRO A 111 -2.97 11.60 2.20
N VAL A 112 -2.65 11.43 0.91
CA VAL A 112 -3.03 10.26 0.12
C VAL A 112 -1.77 9.63 -0.46
N ILE A 113 -1.51 8.38 -0.08
CA ILE A 113 -0.37 7.60 -0.57
C ILE A 113 -0.88 6.52 -1.52
N ARG A 114 -0.38 6.53 -2.75
CA ARG A 114 -0.66 5.51 -3.76
C ARG A 114 0.50 4.57 -3.88
N ILE A 115 0.31 3.31 -3.52
CA ILE A 115 1.27 2.23 -3.69
C ILE A 115 0.86 1.44 -4.92
N LYS A 116 1.73 1.39 -5.93
CA LYS A 116 1.53 0.57 -7.13
C LYS A 116 2.54 -0.56 -7.15
N VAL A 117 2.06 -1.79 -7.29
CA VAL A 117 2.89 -2.99 -7.45
C VAL A 117 2.55 -3.66 -8.78
N ALA A 118 3.55 -3.81 -9.65
CA ALA A 118 3.42 -4.54 -10.90
C ALA A 118 4.25 -5.83 -10.84
N LEU A 119 3.59 -6.98 -11.01
CA LEU A 119 4.18 -8.32 -10.86
C LEU A 119 4.66 -8.92 -12.19
N GLY A 120 4.08 -8.50 -13.32
CA GLY A 120 4.44 -8.96 -14.65
C GLY A 120 4.09 -10.42 -14.98
N LEU A 121 3.37 -11.14 -14.13
CA LEU A 121 3.05 -12.57 -14.29
C LEU A 121 1.81 -12.83 -15.16
N GLY A 122 0.94 -11.83 -15.38
CA GLY A 122 -0.30 -11.99 -16.14
C GLY A 122 -1.04 -10.66 -16.34
N LYS A 123 -2.37 -10.72 -16.34
CA LYS A 123 -3.25 -9.54 -16.54
C LYS A 123 -4.12 -9.21 -15.31
N GLY A 124 -4.01 -10.00 -14.25
CA GLY A 124 -4.80 -9.82 -13.04
C GLY A 124 -4.50 -8.49 -12.36
N ARG A 125 -5.56 -7.81 -11.89
CA ARG A 125 -5.43 -6.54 -11.17
C ARG A 125 -6.47 -6.40 -10.07
N ASP A 126 -6.11 -5.68 -9.02
CA ASP A 126 -7.10 -5.19 -8.06
C ASP A 126 -6.60 -3.95 -7.33
N ARG A 127 -7.53 -3.22 -6.71
CA ARG A 127 -7.32 -2.01 -5.93
C ARG A 127 -7.95 -2.14 -4.55
N VAL A 128 -7.19 -1.81 -3.51
CA VAL A 128 -7.62 -1.85 -2.11
C VAL A 128 -7.31 -0.50 -1.44
N LEU A 129 -8.21 -0.06 -0.55
CA LEU A 129 -8.00 1.09 0.32
C LEU A 129 -7.65 0.63 1.74
N THR A 130 -6.76 1.36 2.40
CA THR A 130 -6.43 1.23 3.82
C THR A 130 -5.98 2.59 4.35
N CYS A 131 -5.56 2.64 5.61
CA CYS A 131 -4.96 3.80 6.26
C CYS A 131 -3.55 3.50 6.77
N ASP A 132 -2.86 4.48 7.33
CA ASP A 132 -1.63 4.25 8.10
C ASP A 132 -1.91 3.60 9.47
N LEU A 133 -0.86 3.30 10.24
CA LEU A 133 -0.96 2.81 11.62
C LEU A 133 -0.16 3.75 12.50
N THR A 134 -0.85 4.54 13.32
CA THR A 134 -0.28 5.61 14.14
C THR A 134 -0.22 5.21 15.60
N LYS A 135 0.41 6.07 16.42
CA LYS A 135 0.36 5.95 17.88
C LYS A 135 -1.06 6.21 18.41
N ASP A 136 -1.81 7.09 17.77
CA ASP A 136 -3.17 7.45 18.18
C ASP A 136 -4.12 6.26 18.08
N TYR A 137 -3.97 5.41 17.05
CA TYR A 137 -4.71 4.15 16.98
C TYR A 137 -4.52 3.31 18.26
N VAL A 138 -3.28 3.21 18.74
CA VAL A 138 -2.94 2.46 19.96
C VAL A 138 -3.47 3.16 21.20
N ALA A 139 -3.39 4.49 21.28
CA ALA A 139 -3.93 5.26 22.41
C ALA A 139 -5.45 5.12 22.52
N ILE A 140 -6.17 5.33 21.41
CA ILE A 140 -7.64 5.16 21.35
C ILE A 140 -8.03 3.76 21.83
N ASN A 141 -7.42 2.72 21.26
CA ASN A 141 -7.82 1.34 21.55
C ASN A 141 -7.23 0.76 22.85
N GLY A 142 -6.15 1.34 23.36
CA GLY A 142 -5.51 0.93 24.61
C GLY A 142 -6.19 1.51 25.84
N ASP A 143 -6.74 2.72 25.72
CA ASP A 143 -7.33 3.46 26.85
C ASP A 143 -8.87 3.41 26.89
N TYR A 144 -9.51 2.71 25.94
CA TYR A 144 -10.96 2.71 25.75
C TYR A 144 -11.79 2.21 26.95
N ARG A 145 -11.16 1.55 27.92
CA ARG A 145 -11.82 1.00 29.13
C ARG A 145 -11.03 1.27 30.43
N SER A 146 -10.12 2.23 30.41
CA SER A 146 -9.28 2.63 31.54
C SER A 146 -9.82 3.87 32.24
#